data_AF-A0A117QK02-F1
#
_entry.id   AF-A0A117QK02-F1
#
_cell.length_a   1.000
_cell.length_b   1.000
_cell.length_c   1.000
_cell.angle_alpha   90.00
_cell.angle_beta   90.00
_cell.angle_gamma   90.00
#
_symmetry.space_group_name_H-M   'P 1'
#
loop_
_entity.id
_entity.type
_entity.pdbx_description
1 polymer ?
#
loop_
_entity_poly.entity_id
_entity_poly.type
_entity_poly.pdbx_seq_one_letter_code
_entity_poly.pdbx_strand_id
1 'polypeptide(L)'
;MAEQGEPFARDGRPVCGVCPSLRLPGGRFDVVERPSRDCPFDPATGHRFTSAGVPVCVHPERVGLPAAPYATNGLPLPWETPPPVQAGEVPAWVRAALDAAPPEACDDVIRQATDILLAADPETDITAVLRAALG
;
A
#
# COMPACT_ATOMS: atom_id res chain seq x y z
N MET A 1 -16.24 -1.25 -19.20
CA MET A 1 -16.00 0.15 -18.78
C MET A 1 -15.08 0.08 -17.59
N ALA A 2 -13.80 0.47 -17.73
CA ALA A 2 -12.87 0.44 -16.61
C ALA A 2 -13.27 1.56 -15.64
N GLU A 3 -13.63 1.20 -14.42
CA GLU A 3 -13.86 2.14 -13.32
C GLU A 3 -12.57 2.96 -13.15
N GLN A 4 -12.60 4.23 -13.56
CA GLN A 4 -11.48 5.15 -13.38
C GLN A 4 -11.50 5.55 -11.90
N GLY A 5 -10.85 4.74 -11.07
CA GLY A 5 -10.62 5.06 -9.67
C GLY A 5 -9.80 6.34 -9.53
N GLU A 6 -10.00 7.05 -8.44
CA GLU A 6 -9.30 8.31 -8.13
C GLU A 6 -7.78 8.09 -8.06
N PRO A 7 -6.96 9.11 -8.36
CA PRO A 7 -5.51 9.04 -8.21
C PRO A 7 -5.10 8.54 -6.82
N PHE A 8 -4.06 7.71 -6.77
CA PHE A 8 -3.57 7.14 -5.53
C PHE A 8 -2.91 8.17 -4.63
N ALA A 9 -2.12 9.10 -5.19
CA ALA A 9 -1.57 10.20 -4.42
C ALA A 9 -2.68 11.19 -4.09
N ARG A 10 -3.00 11.32 -2.80
CA ARG A 10 -3.94 12.30 -2.24
C ARG A 10 -3.19 13.35 -1.41
N ASP A 11 -3.82 14.51 -1.24
CA ASP A 11 -3.25 15.73 -0.65
C ASP A 11 -2.37 15.46 0.59
N GLY A 12 -1.07 15.77 0.47
CA GLY A 12 -0.10 15.79 1.58
C GLY A 12 1.13 14.89 1.42
N ARG A 13 1.07 13.78 0.68
CA ARG A 13 2.25 12.89 0.49
C ARG A 13 3.13 13.39 -0.66
N PRO A 14 4.39 13.81 -0.42
CA PRO A 14 5.25 14.36 -1.46
C PRO A 14 5.78 13.24 -2.39
N VAL A 15 5.06 13.00 -3.49
CA VAL A 15 5.51 12.15 -4.60
C VAL A 15 6.31 12.96 -5.62
N CYS A 16 7.04 12.29 -6.53
CA CYS A 16 7.66 12.99 -7.65
C CYS A 16 6.58 13.46 -8.65
N GLY A 17 6.82 14.57 -9.35
CA GLY A 17 5.87 15.14 -10.34
C GLY A 17 5.57 14.24 -11.54
N VAL A 18 6.29 13.12 -11.67
CA VAL A 18 6.11 12.09 -12.69
C VAL A 18 5.67 10.74 -12.11
N CYS A 19 5.19 10.72 -10.86
CA CYS A 19 4.75 9.48 -10.24
C CYS A 19 3.46 9.01 -10.91
N PRO A 20 3.33 7.72 -11.29
CA PRO A 20 2.08 7.19 -11.82
C PRO A 20 0.89 7.38 -10.87
N SER A 21 1.14 7.41 -9.55
CA SER A 21 0.11 7.62 -8.52
C SER A 21 -0.61 8.97 -8.62
N LEU A 22 -0.06 9.96 -9.33
CA LEU A 22 -0.71 11.25 -9.57
C LEU A 22 -1.88 11.13 -10.57
N ARG A 23 -1.96 10.04 -11.33
CA ARG A 23 -2.97 9.84 -12.37
C ARG A 23 -3.72 8.51 -12.25
N LEU A 24 -3.11 7.53 -11.59
CA LEU A 24 -3.62 6.17 -11.52
C LEU A 24 -4.02 5.82 -10.08
N PRO A 25 -5.12 5.06 -9.89
CA PRO A 25 -5.47 4.53 -8.58
C PRO A 25 -4.45 3.49 -8.11
N GLY A 26 -4.49 3.18 -6.82
CA GLY A 26 -3.71 2.09 -6.24
C GLY A 26 -4.02 0.77 -6.97
N GLY A 27 -3.01 -0.08 -7.13
CA GLY A 27 -3.14 -1.33 -7.86
C GLY A 27 -3.14 -1.19 -9.39
N ARG A 28 -3.01 0.03 -9.95
CA ARG A 28 -2.86 0.27 -11.41
C ARG A 28 -1.46 0.66 -11.85
N PHE A 29 -0.50 0.61 -10.95
CA PHE A 29 0.93 0.71 -11.22
C PHE A 29 1.69 -0.25 -10.32
N ASP A 30 2.86 -0.67 -10.75
CA ASP A 30 3.77 -1.46 -9.92
C ASP A 30 4.69 -0.57 -9.11
N VAL A 31 5.22 -1.09 -8.00
CA VAL A 31 6.22 -0.42 -7.19
C VAL A 31 7.46 -1.28 -7.13
N VAL A 32 8.62 -0.70 -7.45
CA VAL A 32 9.92 -1.38 -7.36
C VAL A 32 10.87 -0.57 -6.49
N GLU A 33 11.87 -1.24 -5.90
CA GLU A 33 12.79 -0.61 -4.95
C GLU A 33 13.66 0.49 -5.55
N ARG A 34 14.01 0.37 -6.84
CA ARG A 34 14.91 1.30 -7.53
C ARG A 34 14.75 1.22 -9.05
N PRO A 35 15.15 2.27 -9.79
CA PRO A 35 15.22 2.22 -11.24
C PRO A 35 16.05 1.03 -11.76
N SER A 36 15.56 0.33 -12.79
CA SER A 36 16.28 -0.76 -13.44
C SER A 36 16.08 -0.74 -14.96
N ARG A 37 16.76 -1.65 -15.68
CA ARG A 37 16.56 -1.85 -17.13
C ARG A 37 15.23 -2.51 -17.46
N ASP A 38 14.60 -3.15 -16.47
CA ASP A 38 13.29 -3.79 -16.62
C ASP A 38 12.14 -2.77 -16.59
N CYS A 39 12.42 -1.56 -16.08
CA CYS A 39 11.49 -0.44 -16.04
C CYS A 39 12.13 0.88 -16.57
N PRO A 40 12.48 0.94 -17.88
CA PRO A 40 13.10 2.12 -18.46
C PRO A 40 12.18 3.35 -18.34
N PHE A 41 12.79 4.53 -18.25
CA PHE A 41 12.09 5.80 -18.27
C PHE A 41 11.71 6.18 -19.70
N ASP A 42 10.44 6.50 -19.91
CA ASP A 42 9.92 7.03 -21.17
C ASP A 42 9.80 8.56 -21.07
N PRO A 43 10.61 9.33 -21.81
CA PRO A 43 10.57 10.78 -21.77
C PRO A 43 9.31 11.38 -22.41
N ALA A 44 8.59 10.65 -23.25
CA ALA A 44 7.38 11.15 -23.90
C ALA A 44 6.20 11.25 -22.92
N THR A 45 6.08 10.26 -22.04
CA THR A 45 5.02 10.20 -21.01
C THR A 45 5.49 10.67 -19.64
N GLY A 46 6.80 10.70 -19.41
CA GLY A 46 7.42 10.98 -18.13
C GLY A 46 7.38 9.81 -17.15
N HIS A 47 6.87 8.63 -17.52
CA HIS A 47 6.74 7.49 -16.62
C HIS A 47 7.79 6.40 -16.89
N ARG A 48 7.89 5.44 -15.97
CA ARG A 48 8.63 4.19 -16.19
C ARG A 48 7.65 3.07 -16.46
N PHE A 49 8.02 2.12 -17.31
CA PHE A 49 7.13 1.01 -17.67
C PHE A 49 7.84 -0.33 -17.64
N THR A 50 7.16 -1.37 -17.19
CA THR A 50 7.61 -2.76 -17.44
C THR A 50 7.63 -3.05 -18.94
N SER A 51 8.27 -4.16 -19.34
CA SER A 51 8.22 -4.67 -20.73
C SER A 51 6.78 -4.93 -21.23
N ALA A 52 5.84 -5.15 -20.32
CA ALA A 52 4.41 -5.33 -20.61
C ALA A 52 3.63 -4.00 -20.68
N GLY A 53 4.31 -2.85 -20.53
CA GLY A 53 3.68 -1.54 -20.58
C GLY A 53 2.96 -1.13 -19.29
N VAL A 54 3.27 -1.76 -18.15
CA VAL A 54 2.69 -1.39 -16.85
C VAL A 54 3.46 -0.21 -16.25
N PRO A 55 2.82 0.91 -15.88
CA PRO A 55 3.48 2.03 -15.20
C PRO A 55 4.14 1.62 -13.88
N VAL A 56 5.30 2.18 -13.57
CA VAL A 56 6.11 1.81 -12.40
C VAL A 56 6.51 3.03 -11.58
N CYS A 57 6.27 2.98 -10.28
CA CYS A 57 6.92 3.86 -9.31
C CYS A 57 8.19 3.17 -8.77
N VAL A 58 9.29 3.93 -8.69
CA VAL A 58 10.60 3.45 -8.21
C VAL A 58 10.95 4.00 -6.83
N HIS A 59 9.99 4.60 -6.13
CA HIS A 59 10.19 5.22 -4.83
C HIS A 59 9.11 4.75 -3.83
N PRO A 60 9.25 3.53 -3.28
CA PRO A 60 8.30 2.95 -2.31
C PRO A 60 7.96 3.92 -1.18
N GLU A 61 8.97 4.50 -0.55
CA GLU A 61 8.84 5.46 0.56
C GLU A 61 8.03 6.70 0.19
N ARG A 62 8.22 7.23 -1.02
CA ARG A 62 7.53 8.44 -1.46
C ARG A 62 6.08 8.17 -1.79
N VAL A 63 5.78 7.03 -2.42
CA VAL A 63 4.42 6.67 -2.78
C VAL A 63 3.65 6.07 -1.59
N GLY A 64 4.34 5.52 -0.59
CA GLY A 64 3.71 4.87 0.56
C GLY A 64 3.21 3.47 0.26
N LEU A 65 3.89 2.75 -0.64
CA LEU A 65 3.55 1.37 -0.94
C LEU A 65 4.84 0.54 -0.91
N PRO A 66 4.84 -0.64 -0.28
CA PRO A 66 5.90 -1.61 -0.43
C PRO A 66 6.16 -1.95 -1.91
N ALA A 67 7.40 -2.30 -2.25
CA ALA A 67 7.73 -2.76 -3.59
C ALA A 67 6.99 -4.08 -3.89
N ALA A 68 6.08 -4.05 -4.85
CA ALA A 68 5.35 -5.22 -5.32
C ALA A 68 4.76 -5.00 -6.73
N PRO A 69 4.53 -6.08 -7.50
CA PRO A 69 3.90 -6.03 -8.81
C PRO A 69 2.36 -5.92 -8.69
N TYR A 70 1.84 -4.84 -8.09
CA TYR A 70 0.41 -4.69 -7.83
C TYR A 70 -0.45 -4.76 -9.09
N ALA A 71 -0.07 -4.04 -10.15
CA ALA A 71 -0.82 -4.03 -11.40
C ALA A 71 -0.50 -5.25 -12.27
N THR A 72 0.76 -5.67 -12.31
CA THR A 72 1.18 -6.82 -13.12
C THR A 72 0.56 -8.13 -12.61
N ASN A 73 0.55 -8.36 -11.30
CA ASN A 73 0.04 -9.59 -10.70
C ASN A 73 -1.36 -9.45 -10.08
N GLY A 74 -1.98 -8.26 -10.13
CA GLY A 74 -3.28 -8.00 -9.48
C GLY A 74 -3.22 -8.17 -7.97
N LEU A 75 -2.12 -7.77 -7.33
CA LEU A 75 -1.99 -7.86 -5.87
C LEU A 75 -2.85 -6.79 -5.20
N PRO A 76 -3.56 -7.14 -4.11
CA PRO A 76 -4.28 -6.15 -3.31
C PRO A 76 -3.30 -5.16 -2.68
N LEU A 77 -3.79 -3.97 -2.37
CA LEU A 77 -3.03 -3.01 -1.58
C LEU A 77 -2.84 -3.56 -0.15
N PRO A 78 -1.81 -3.09 0.60
CA PRO A 78 -1.53 -3.64 1.93
C PRO A 78 -2.73 -3.62 2.89
N TRP A 79 -3.53 -2.56 2.88
CA TRP A 79 -4.74 -2.45 3.71
C TRP A 79 -5.96 -3.20 3.15
N GLU A 80 -5.91 -3.65 1.89
CA GLU A 80 -6.93 -4.53 1.30
C GLU A 80 -6.61 -6.01 1.54
N THR A 81 -5.38 -6.32 2.00
CA THR A 81 -5.00 -7.67 2.38
C THR A 81 -5.70 -8.02 3.69
N PRO A 82 -6.44 -9.13 3.76
CA PRO A 82 -7.13 -9.51 4.98
C PRO A 82 -6.11 -9.67 6.12
N PRO A 83 -6.47 -9.28 7.35
CA PRO A 83 -5.63 -9.51 8.50
C PRO A 83 -5.31 -11.00 8.70
N PRO A 84 -4.15 -11.32 9.28
CA PRO A 84 -3.79 -12.70 9.56
C PRO A 84 -4.74 -13.30 10.58
N VAL A 85 -5.01 -14.60 10.45
CA VAL A 85 -5.86 -15.34 11.41
C VAL A 85 -5.15 -15.59 12.75
N GLN A 86 -3.82 -15.46 12.79
CA GLN A 86 -3.02 -15.68 13.99
C GLN A 86 -2.76 -14.36 14.71
N ALA A 87 -3.25 -14.24 15.95
CA ALA A 87 -3.12 -13.03 16.76
C ALA A 87 -1.68 -12.52 16.91
N GLY A 88 -0.69 -13.43 16.95
CA GLY A 88 0.73 -13.08 17.06
C GLY A 88 1.30 -12.35 15.84
N GLU A 89 0.67 -12.45 14.67
CA GLU A 89 1.10 -11.80 13.43
C GLU A 89 0.40 -10.45 13.20
N VAL A 90 -0.73 -10.22 13.89
CA VAL A 90 -1.56 -9.00 13.73
C VAL A 90 -0.77 -7.71 13.96
N PRO A 91 0.11 -7.55 14.98
CA PRO A 91 0.81 -6.28 15.20
C PRO A 91 1.71 -5.88 14.02
N ALA A 92 2.41 -6.84 13.42
CA ALA A 92 3.26 -6.60 12.26
C ALA A 92 2.43 -6.24 11.02
N TRP A 93 1.30 -6.92 10.83
CA TRP A 93 0.35 -6.61 9.75
C TRP A 93 -0.25 -5.21 9.92
N VAL A 94 -0.71 -4.83 11.12
CA VAL A 94 -1.28 -3.50 11.41
C VAL A 94 -0.29 -2.40 11.06
N ARG A 95 0.97 -2.54 11.48
CA ARG A 95 2.01 -1.56 11.17
C ARG A 95 2.19 -1.39 9.66
N ALA A 96 2.36 -2.50 8.94
CA ALA A 96 2.55 -2.46 7.49
C ALA A 96 1.33 -1.88 6.74
N ALA A 97 0.12 -2.22 7.19
CA ALA A 97 -1.12 -1.71 6.62
C ALA A 97 -1.27 -0.20 6.88
N LEU A 98 -1.02 0.28 8.11
CA LEU A 98 -1.14 1.70 8.46
C LEU A 98 -0.03 2.58 7.86
N ASP A 99 1.22 2.09 7.76
CA ASP A 99 2.32 2.83 7.11
C ASP A 99 2.02 3.09 5.61
N ALA A 100 1.30 2.15 4.99
CA ALA A 100 0.92 2.22 3.58
C ALA A 100 -0.44 2.89 3.35
N ALA A 101 -1.35 2.81 4.33
CA ALA A 101 -2.72 3.26 4.19
C ALA A 101 -2.83 4.78 4.04
N PRO A 102 -3.78 5.27 3.24
CA PRO A 102 -4.24 6.65 3.34
C PRO A 102 -5.04 6.85 4.65
N PRO A 103 -5.11 8.08 5.20
CA PRO A 103 -5.74 8.34 6.50
C PRO A 103 -7.18 7.80 6.63
N GLU A 104 -7.96 7.84 5.55
CA GLU A 104 -9.34 7.36 5.49
C GLU A 104 -9.48 5.83 5.62
N ALA A 105 -8.42 5.06 5.36
CA ALA A 105 -8.44 3.60 5.49
C ALA A 105 -7.95 3.12 6.87
N CYS A 106 -7.37 4.00 7.69
CA CYS A 106 -6.80 3.64 8.99
C CYS A 106 -7.85 3.09 9.97
N ASP A 107 -9.06 3.68 10.01
CA ASP A 107 -10.12 3.25 10.92
C ASP A 107 -10.57 1.80 10.65
N ASP A 108 -10.68 1.43 9.37
CA ASP A 108 -11.05 0.07 8.98
C ASP A 108 -9.96 -0.95 9.33
N VAL A 109 -8.69 -0.60 9.10
CA VAL A 109 -7.54 -1.45 9.48
C VAL A 109 -7.52 -1.67 11.00
N ILE A 110 -7.71 -0.62 11.80
CA ILE A 110 -7.72 -0.70 13.27
C ILE A 110 -8.90 -1.54 13.76
N ARG A 111 -10.09 -1.37 13.18
CA ARG A 111 -11.29 -2.16 13.51
C ARG A 111 -11.06 -3.65 13.23
N GLN A 112 -10.58 -4.00 12.05
CA GLN A 112 -10.30 -5.39 11.67
C GLN A 112 -9.27 -6.06 12.59
N ALA A 113 -8.21 -5.33 12.96
CA ALA A 113 -7.21 -5.83 13.92
C ALA A 113 -7.83 -6.12 15.28
N THR A 114 -8.69 -5.21 15.75
CA THR A 114 -9.36 -5.30 17.05
C THR A 114 -10.25 -6.54 17.12
N ASP A 115 -11.05 -6.79 16.09
CA ASP A 115 -11.96 -7.94 16.02
C ASP A 115 -11.20 -9.26 16.15
N ILE A 116 -10.04 -9.39 15.51
CA ILE A 116 -9.24 -10.63 15.53
C ILE A 116 -8.55 -10.85 16.86
N LEU A 117 -7.96 -9.80 17.43
CA LEU A 117 -7.28 -9.88 18.71
C LEU A 117 -8.26 -10.29 19.82
N LEU A 118 -9.45 -9.69 19.86
CA LEU A 118 -10.49 -10.03 20.84
C LEU A 118 -11.12 -11.40 20.60
N ALA A 119 -11.21 -11.86 19.33
CA ALA A 119 -11.68 -13.21 19.04
C ALA A 119 -10.68 -14.29 19.49
N ALA A 120 -9.39 -14.00 19.45
CA ALA A 120 -8.34 -14.92 19.90
C ALA A 120 -8.18 -14.93 21.43
N ASP A 121 -8.23 -13.76 22.06
CA ASP A 121 -8.20 -13.59 23.51
C ASP A 121 -9.05 -12.35 23.90
N PRO A 122 -10.25 -12.54 24.47
CA PRO A 122 -11.14 -11.46 24.87
C PRO A 122 -10.54 -10.47 25.87
N GLU A 123 -9.52 -10.88 26.63
CA GLU A 123 -8.85 -10.05 27.64
C GLU A 123 -7.65 -9.27 27.05
N THR A 124 -7.43 -9.34 25.73
CA THR A 124 -6.32 -8.63 25.07
C THR A 124 -6.41 -7.12 25.28
N ASP A 125 -5.33 -6.51 25.78
CA ASP A 125 -5.18 -5.05 25.79
C ASP A 125 -4.87 -4.52 24.38
N ILE A 126 -5.91 -4.21 23.63
CA ILE A 126 -5.82 -3.67 22.26
C ILE A 126 -5.02 -2.37 22.22
N THR A 127 -5.12 -1.54 23.25
CA THR A 127 -4.39 -0.26 23.28
C THR A 127 -2.89 -0.52 23.40
N ALA A 128 -2.48 -1.48 24.24
CA ALA A 128 -1.07 -1.88 24.35
C ALA A 128 -0.52 -2.45 23.04
N VAL A 129 -1.30 -3.28 22.33
CA VAL A 129 -0.92 -3.84 21.02
C VAL A 129 -0.75 -2.75 19.97
N LEU A 130 -1.71 -1.83 19.85
CA LEU A 130 -1.61 -0.70 18.92
C LEU A 130 -0.42 0.20 19.23
N ARG A 131 -0.15 0.47 20.52
CA ARG A 131 1.04 1.22 20.95
C ARG A 131 2.33 0.53 20.51
N ALA A 132 2.42 -0.78 20.68
CA ALA A 132 3.59 -1.56 20.27
C ALA A 132 3.78 -1.59 18.74
N ALA A 133 2.69 -1.61 17.97
CA ALA A 133 2.74 -1.60 16.51
C ALA A 133 3.20 -0.24 15.96
N LEU A 134 2.78 0.86 16.59
CA LEU A 134 3.00 2.23 16.11
C LEU A 134 4.28 2.89 16.65
N GLY A 135 4.82 2.41 17.77
CA GLY A 135 6.05 2.93 18.38
C GLY A 135 5.82 4.11 19.32
#